data_AF-A0AAW0FJY4-F1
#
_entry.id   AF-A0AAW0FJY4-F1
#
_cell.length_a   1.000
_cell.length_b   1.000
_cell.length_c   1.000
_cell.angle_alpha   90.00
_cell.angle_beta   90.00
_cell.angle_gamma   90.00
#
_symmetry.space_group_name_H-M   'P 1'
#
loop_
_entity.id
_entity.type
_entity.pdbx_description
1 polymer ?
#
loop_
_entity_poly.entity_id
_entity_poly.type
_entity_poly.pdbx_seq_one_letter_code
_entity_poly.pdbx_strand_id
1 'polypeptide(L)'
;MDAICRESLRLYPPATMVFREAYRDMVLPLSEPIAYDGTAMSKVPIPAGTMLVLGLGSTNRCKDIWDDALEFKPEWWLSPLPPTVVESRIPGVYSHTMTLNGGARSCIGFKISQLEMKVVLTVILSTFKVSFAEETKDVVWKLAAVRYPTRGQVSNQPEFLLALERLKV
;
A
#
# COMPACT_ATOMS: atom_id res chain seq x y z
N MET A 1 4.86 10.23 -14.21
CA MET A 1 3.60 9.88 -13.52
C MET A 1 3.66 8.51 -12.86
N ASP A 2 4.14 7.47 -13.56
CA ASP A 2 4.22 6.09 -13.05
C ASP A 2 4.89 5.97 -11.67
N ALA A 3 6.05 6.60 -11.50
CA ALA A 3 6.78 6.65 -10.23
C ALA A 3 5.92 7.18 -9.07
N ILE A 4 5.16 8.25 -9.29
CA ILE A 4 4.28 8.85 -8.30
C ILE A 4 3.16 7.86 -7.92
N CYS A 5 2.49 7.28 -8.91
CA CYS A 5 1.41 6.32 -8.64
C CYS A 5 1.89 5.07 -7.90
N ARG A 6 3.06 4.54 -8.25
CA ARG A 6 3.68 3.39 -7.56
C ARG A 6 3.99 3.72 -6.12
N GLU A 7 4.62 4.86 -5.87
CA GLU A 7 4.99 5.27 -4.53
C GLU A 7 3.78 5.57 -3.65
N SER A 8 2.76 6.23 -4.20
CA SER A 8 1.50 6.46 -3.49
C SER A 8 0.86 5.15 -3.05
N LEU A 9 0.84 4.13 -3.91
CA LEU A 9 0.27 2.83 -3.56
C LEU A 9 1.13 2.02 -2.61
N ARG A 10 2.46 2.15 -2.66
CA ARG A 10 3.36 1.52 -1.68
C ARG A 10 3.08 2.08 -0.28
N LEU A 11 3.16 3.41 -0.14
CA LEU A 11 3.09 4.07 1.16
C LEU A 11 1.66 4.16 1.72
N TYR A 12 0.67 4.39 0.85
CA TYR A 12 -0.74 4.59 1.22
C TYR A 12 -1.67 3.61 0.49
N PRO A 13 -1.58 2.31 0.80
CA PRO A 13 -2.47 1.33 0.19
C PRO A 13 -3.92 1.58 0.63
N PRO A 14 -4.91 1.58 -0.29
CA PRO A 14 -6.32 1.76 0.06
C PRO A 14 -6.80 0.70 1.06
N ALA A 15 -6.51 -0.57 0.80
CA ALA A 15 -6.69 -1.66 1.76
C ALA A 15 -5.38 -1.92 2.51
N THR A 16 -5.40 -1.90 3.84
CA THR A 16 -4.17 -2.10 4.65
C THR A 16 -3.89 -3.55 4.95
N MET A 17 -4.90 -4.41 4.89
CA MET A 17 -4.81 -5.83 5.18
C MET A 17 -5.79 -6.63 4.33
N VAL A 18 -5.50 -7.91 4.13
CA VAL A 18 -6.42 -8.87 3.52
C VAL A 18 -6.46 -10.15 4.33
N PHE A 19 -7.59 -10.84 4.25
CA PHE A 19 -7.80 -12.09 4.95
C PHE A 19 -7.64 -13.29 4.01
N ARG A 20 -7.11 -14.39 4.52
CA ARG A 20 -7.06 -15.70 3.86
C ARG A 20 -7.44 -16.78 4.86
N GLU A 21 -8.06 -17.84 4.37
CA GLU A 21 -8.34 -19.03 5.18
C GLU A 21 -7.49 -20.18 4.68
N ALA A 22 -6.85 -20.91 5.59
CA ALA A 22 -6.14 -22.14 5.26
C ALA A 22 -7.16 -23.24 4.93
N TYR A 23 -7.25 -23.65 3.66
CA TYR A 23 -8.22 -24.68 3.25
C TYR A 23 -7.89 -26.09 3.75
N ARG A 24 -6.61 -26.34 4.04
CA ARG A 24 -6.09 -27.59 4.58
C ARG A 24 -4.95 -27.29 5.53
N ASP A 25 -4.63 -28.25 6.37
CA ASP A 25 -3.43 -28.19 7.20
C ASP A 25 -2.20 -27.92 6.33
N MET A 26 -1.42 -26.92 6.71
CA MET A 26 -0.22 -26.54 6.01
C MET A 26 0.87 -26.09 6.98
N VAL A 27 2.11 -26.10 6.51
CA VAL A 27 3.23 -25.53 7.24
C VAL A 27 3.70 -24.30 6.49
N LEU A 28 3.59 -23.12 7.11
CA LEU A 28 4.03 -21.86 6.55
C LEU A 28 5.54 -21.68 6.84
N PRO A 29 6.42 -21.72 5.82
CA PRO A 29 7.82 -21.35 6.02
C PRO A 29 7.93 -19.84 6.29
N LEU A 30 8.77 -19.48 7.26
CA LEU A 30 9.11 -18.10 7.55
C LEU A 30 10.34 -17.69 6.75
N SER A 31 10.39 -16.43 6.31
CA SER A 31 11.58 -15.88 5.64
C SER A 31 12.76 -15.80 6.59
N GLU A 32 12.49 -15.43 7.84
CA GLU A 32 13.46 -15.36 8.94
C GLU A 32 12.92 -16.14 10.15
N PRO A 33 13.78 -16.85 10.89
CA PRO A 33 13.37 -17.52 12.12
C PRO A 33 12.85 -16.54 13.18
N ILE A 34 11.79 -16.93 13.89
CA ILE A 34 11.27 -16.20 15.05
C ILE A 34 11.59 -16.96 16.34
N ALA A 35 11.76 -16.24 17.46
CA ALA A 35 11.87 -16.87 18.76
C ALA A 35 10.46 -17.16 19.33
N TYR A 36 10.19 -18.42 19.64
CA TYR A 36 8.98 -18.87 20.31
C TYR A 36 9.35 -19.81 21.45
N ASP A 37 8.96 -19.44 22.68
CA ASP A 37 9.24 -20.22 23.89
C ASP A 37 10.74 -20.57 24.08
N GLY A 38 11.61 -19.59 23.79
CA GLY A 38 13.07 -19.76 23.86
C GLY A 38 13.70 -20.58 22.73
N THR A 39 12.89 -21.08 21.78
CA THR A 39 13.37 -21.85 20.64
C THR A 39 13.21 -21.07 19.32
N ALA A 40 14.19 -21.19 18.43
CA ALA A 40 14.09 -20.62 17.09
C ALA A 40 13.17 -21.47 16.23
N MET A 41 12.14 -20.85 15.65
CA MET A 41 11.15 -21.47 14.78
C MET A 41 11.23 -20.85 13.39
N SER A 42 11.47 -21.66 12.37
CA SER A 42 11.52 -21.21 10.95
C SER A 42 10.27 -21.59 10.15
N LYS A 43 9.32 -22.28 10.78
CA LYS A 43 8.11 -22.81 10.14
C LYS A 43 6.96 -22.83 11.15
N VAL A 44 5.77 -22.44 10.73
CA VAL A 44 4.58 -22.41 11.58
C VAL A 44 3.52 -23.38 11.03
N PRO A 45 3.07 -24.38 11.81
CA PRO A 45 1.93 -25.20 11.42
C PRO A 45 0.64 -24.39 11.49
N ILE A 46 -0.15 -24.44 10.42
CA ILE A 46 -1.42 -23.73 10.26
C ILE A 46 -2.50 -24.77 9.98
N PRO A 47 -3.38 -25.06 10.97
CA PRO A 47 -4.51 -25.96 10.77
C PRO A 47 -5.51 -25.44 9.72
N ALA A 48 -6.24 -26.35 9.09
CA ALA A 48 -7.38 -26.02 8.24
C ALA A 48 -8.40 -25.14 8.98
N GLY A 49 -9.02 -24.19 8.27
CA GLY A 49 -9.94 -23.21 8.82
C GLY A 49 -9.27 -22.02 9.53
N THR A 50 -7.94 -21.99 9.63
CA THR A 50 -7.25 -20.85 10.26
C THR A 50 -7.34 -19.61 9.38
N MET A 51 -7.85 -18.53 9.96
CA MET A 51 -7.88 -17.19 9.34
C MET A 51 -6.53 -16.48 9.52
N LEU A 52 -5.88 -16.19 8.39
CA LEU A 52 -4.64 -15.44 8.28
C LEU A 52 -4.93 -13.99 7.91
N VAL A 53 -4.31 -13.05 8.62
CA VAL A 53 -4.37 -11.62 8.32
C VAL A 53 -3.04 -11.18 7.71
N LEU A 54 -3.07 -10.75 6.45
CA LEU A 54 -1.89 -10.31 5.73
C LEU A 54 -1.82 -8.78 5.76
N GLY A 55 -0.81 -8.22 6.42
CA GLY A 55 -0.61 -6.78 6.54
C GLY A 55 0.04 -6.15 5.32
N LEU A 56 -0.75 -5.81 4.29
CA LEU A 56 -0.28 -5.21 3.04
C LEU A 56 0.57 -3.95 3.28
N GLY A 57 0.05 -3.02 4.09
CA GLY A 57 0.74 -1.77 4.39
C GLY A 57 2.00 -1.96 5.24
N SER A 58 2.04 -2.99 6.08
CA SER A 58 3.23 -3.31 6.87
C SER A 58 4.33 -3.86 5.98
N THR A 59 4.01 -4.77 5.05
CA THR A 59 4.99 -5.30 4.07
C THR A 59 5.56 -4.19 3.20
N ASN A 60 4.72 -3.29 2.69
CA ASN A 60 5.17 -2.19 1.84
C ASN A 60 6.04 -1.14 2.55
N ARG A 61 6.00 -1.10 3.89
CA ARG A 61 6.73 -0.17 4.75
C ARG A 61 7.73 -0.87 5.67
N CYS A 62 8.05 -2.13 5.38
CA CYS A 62 9.02 -2.90 6.14
C CYS A 62 10.42 -2.33 5.90
N LYS A 63 11.10 -1.91 6.97
CA LYS A 63 12.43 -1.30 6.90
C LYS A 63 13.53 -2.28 6.49
N ASP A 64 13.30 -3.58 6.69
CA ASP A 64 14.23 -4.62 6.25
C ASP A 64 14.17 -4.84 4.72
N ILE A 65 13.08 -4.38 4.09
CA ILE A 65 12.87 -4.49 2.63
C ILE A 65 13.14 -3.14 1.96
N TRP A 66 12.63 -2.05 2.52
CA TRP A 66 12.71 -0.70 1.98
C TRP A 66 13.55 0.19 2.91
N ASP A 67 14.66 0.73 2.41
CA ASP A 67 15.38 1.79 3.12
C ASP A 67 14.46 3.02 3.26
N ASP A 68 14.52 3.76 4.38
CA ASP A 68 13.63 4.90 4.65
C ASP A 68 12.14 4.63 4.33
N ALA A 69 11.66 3.43 4.66
CA ALA A 69 10.37 2.87 4.21
C ALA A 69 9.12 3.77 4.41
N LEU A 70 9.19 4.79 5.24
CA LEU A 70 8.08 5.71 5.55
C LEU A 70 8.13 7.01 4.76
N GLU A 71 9.23 7.29 4.07
CA GLU A 71 9.38 8.46 3.23
C GLU A 71 8.70 8.24 1.88
N PHE A 72 8.20 9.31 1.29
CA PHE A 72 7.60 9.29 -0.04
C PHE A 72 8.70 9.56 -1.09
N LYS A 73 9.21 8.50 -1.73
CA LYS A 73 10.35 8.55 -2.66
C LYS A 73 10.02 8.00 -4.06
N PRO A 74 9.32 8.77 -4.92
CA PRO A 74 9.01 8.34 -6.29
C PRO A 74 10.25 7.98 -7.14
N GLU A 75 11.39 8.60 -6.85
CA GLU A 75 12.65 8.41 -7.56
C GLU A 75 13.16 6.96 -7.54
N TRP A 76 12.80 6.14 -6.55
CA TRP A 76 13.13 4.71 -6.53
C TRP A 76 12.66 3.98 -7.77
N TRP A 77 11.52 4.38 -8.31
CA TRP A 77 10.91 3.72 -9.45
C TRP A 77 11.53 4.14 -10.79
N LEU A 78 12.47 5.10 -10.78
CA LEU A 78 13.17 5.60 -11.95
C LEU A 78 14.53 4.92 -12.16
N SER A 79 15.00 4.17 -11.17
CA SER A 79 16.27 3.43 -11.19
C SER A 79 16.02 1.94 -10.88
N PRO A 80 17.01 1.06 -11.08
CA PRO A 80 16.92 -0.31 -10.56
C PRO A 80 16.62 -0.31 -9.06
N LEU A 81 15.69 -1.16 -8.63
CA LEU A 81 15.33 -1.28 -7.23
C LEU A 81 16.47 -1.89 -6.40
N PRO A 82 16.57 -1.57 -5.10
CA PRO A 82 17.54 -2.18 -4.21
C PRO A 82 17.42 -3.71 -4.20
N PRO A 83 18.54 -4.46 -4.06
CA PRO A 83 18.52 -5.92 -3.98
C PRO A 83 17.58 -6.45 -2.90
N THR A 84 17.51 -5.79 -1.73
CA THR A 84 16.60 -6.13 -0.63
C THR A 84 15.13 -6.20 -1.07
N VAL A 85 14.69 -5.28 -1.93
CA VAL A 85 13.32 -5.28 -2.49
C VAL A 85 13.13 -6.43 -3.48
N VAL A 86 14.09 -6.62 -4.39
CA VAL A 86 14.00 -7.65 -5.45
C VAL A 86 14.03 -9.06 -4.86
N GLU A 87 14.90 -9.28 -3.86
CA GLU A 87 15.14 -10.56 -3.20
C GLU A 87 14.09 -10.88 -2.13
N SER A 88 13.33 -9.89 -1.65
CA SER A 88 12.24 -10.09 -0.67
C SER A 88 11.13 -11.04 -1.15
N ARG A 89 11.05 -11.28 -2.47
CA ARG A 89 10.02 -12.14 -3.11
C ARG A 89 8.59 -11.78 -2.73
N ILE A 90 8.31 -10.48 -2.51
CA ILE A 90 6.95 -10.00 -2.29
C ILE A 90 6.06 -10.47 -3.47
N PRO A 91 5.00 -11.26 -3.22
CA PRO A 91 4.24 -11.92 -4.28
C PRO A 91 3.23 -11.00 -4.99
N GLY A 92 3.40 -9.68 -4.87
CA GLY A 92 2.51 -8.67 -5.40
C GLY A 92 2.47 -8.66 -6.93
N VAL A 93 1.28 -8.53 -7.52
CA VAL A 93 1.11 -8.44 -8.98
C VAL A 93 1.70 -7.16 -9.58
N TYR A 94 2.01 -6.17 -8.73
CA TYR A 94 2.47 -4.86 -9.17
C TYR A 94 3.61 -4.33 -8.30
N SER A 95 4.75 -4.07 -8.96
CA SER A 95 5.87 -3.27 -8.45
C SER A 95 6.45 -3.73 -7.11
N HIS A 96 6.53 -5.04 -6.85
CA HIS A 96 7.05 -5.58 -5.59
C HIS A 96 6.31 -5.04 -4.34
N THR A 97 5.02 -4.74 -4.48
CA THR A 97 4.15 -4.26 -3.38
C THR A 97 2.92 -5.14 -3.22
N MET A 98 2.40 -5.24 -2.00
CA MET A 98 1.22 -6.04 -1.69
C MET A 98 -0.11 -5.31 -1.95
N THR A 99 -0.09 -4.02 -2.30
CA THR A 99 -1.29 -3.16 -2.39
C THR A 99 -2.38 -3.71 -3.31
N LEU A 100 -1.99 -4.29 -4.45
CA LEU A 100 -2.90 -4.88 -5.44
C LEU A 100 -2.96 -6.41 -5.33
N ASN A 101 -2.45 -6.95 -4.22
CA ASN A 101 -2.39 -8.36 -3.88
C ASN A 101 -1.62 -9.20 -4.93
N GLY A 102 -1.52 -10.51 -4.70
CA GLY A 102 -0.81 -11.46 -5.56
C GLY A 102 -1.64 -12.69 -5.96
N GLY A 103 -1.11 -13.45 -6.92
CA GLY A 103 -1.66 -14.73 -7.37
C GLY A 103 -3.04 -14.62 -8.04
N ALA A 104 -3.79 -15.72 -8.08
CA ALA A 104 -5.10 -15.80 -8.74
C ALA A 104 -6.19 -14.89 -8.14
N ARG A 105 -5.94 -14.32 -6.96
CA ARG A 105 -6.84 -13.37 -6.28
C ARG A 105 -6.29 -11.94 -6.26
N SER A 106 -5.31 -11.63 -7.10
CA SER A 106 -4.85 -10.25 -7.30
C SER A 106 -6.02 -9.34 -7.72
N CYS A 107 -5.91 -8.04 -7.46
CA CYS A 107 -6.92 -7.07 -7.84
C CYS A 107 -7.18 -7.13 -9.35
N ILE A 108 -8.38 -7.53 -9.77
CA ILE A 108 -8.75 -7.62 -11.20
C ILE A 108 -8.67 -6.27 -11.91
N GLY A 109 -8.89 -5.18 -11.17
CA GLY A 109 -8.88 -3.82 -11.69
C GLY A 109 -7.50 -3.17 -11.76
N PHE A 110 -6.41 -3.85 -11.36
CA PHE A 110 -5.12 -3.17 -11.14
C PHE A 110 -4.61 -2.38 -12.34
N LYS A 111 -4.77 -2.91 -13.56
CA LYS A 111 -4.36 -2.22 -14.80
C LYS A 111 -5.20 -0.98 -15.07
N ILE A 112 -6.52 -1.08 -14.86
CA ILE A 112 -7.46 0.04 -15.04
C ILE A 112 -7.16 1.12 -14.00
N SER A 113 -7.04 0.75 -12.73
CA SER A 113 -6.70 1.69 -11.65
C SER A 113 -5.37 2.42 -11.92
N GLN A 114 -4.34 1.72 -12.40
CA GLN A 114 -3.07 2.37 -12.78
C GLN A 114 -3.25 3.37 -13.92
N LEU A 115 -4.04 3.04 -14.93
CA LEU A 115 -4.29 3.93 -16.06
C LEU A 115 -5.07 5.18 -15.61
N GLU A 116 -6.19 4.99 -14.91
CA GLU A 116 -7.05 6.07 -14.46
C GLU A 116 -6.33 7.03 -13.52
N MET A 117 -5.57 6.52 -12.55
CA MET A 117 -4.76 7.35 -11.66
C MET A 117 -3.83 8.28 -12.45
N LYS A 118 -3.14 7.73 -13.46
CA LYS A 118 -2.20 8.53 -14.28
C LYS A 118 -2.94 9.57 -15.11
N VAL A 119 -4.07 9.22 -15.71
CA VAL A 119 -4.87 10.14 -16.53
C VAL A 119 -5.41 11.27 -15.68
N VAL A 120 -6.07 10.96 -14.57
CA VAL A 120 -6.66 11.94 -13.66
C VAL A 120 -5.58 12.89 -13.13
N LEU A 121 -4.46 12.37 -12.63
CA LEU A 121 -3.37 13.20 -12.12
C LEU A 121 -2.77 14.08 -13.23
N THR A 122 -2.58 13.55 -14.43
CA THR A 122 -2.03 14.33 -15.56
C THR A 122 -2.95 15.47 -15.93
N VAL A 123 -4.26 15.22 -16.07
CA VAL A 123 -5.26 16.23 -16.42
C VAL A 123 -5.36 17.31 -15.34
N ILE A 124 -5.41 16.91 -14.06
CA ILE A 124 -5.49 17.86 -12.95
C ILE A 124 -4.24 18.74 -12.92
N LEU A 125 -3.05 18.14 -12.94
CA LEU A 125 -1.78 18.87 -12.79
C LEU A 125 -1.40 19.69 -14.02
N SER A 126 -1.88 19.33 -15.23
CA SER A 126 -1.68 20.14 -16.43
C SER A 126 -2.64 21.33 -16.54
N THR A 127 -3.73 21.32 -15.76
CA THR A 127 -4.80 22.32 -15.84
C THR A 127 -4.84 23.24 -14.64
N PHE A 128 -4.47 22.72 -13.47
CA PHE A 128 -4.57 23.41 -12.19
C PHE A 128 -3.27 23.31 -11.40
N LYS A 129 -2.92 24.40 -10.72
CA LYS A 129 -2.07 24.34 -9.54
C LYS A 129 -2.92 23.87 -8.36
N VAL A 130 -2.48 22.79 -7.73
CA VAL A 130 -3.17 22.16 -6.59
C VAL A 130 -2.47 22.56 -5.30
N SER A 131 -3.24 23.00 -4.31
CA SER A 131 -2.77 23.28 -2.94
C SER A 131 -3.81 22.78 -1.93
N PHE A 132 -3.43 22.75 -0.65
CA PHE A 132 -4.43 22.53 0.40
C PHE A 132 -5.31 23.76 0.54
N ALA A 133 -6.63 23.55 0.63
CA ALA A 133 -7.55 24.62 0.99
C ALA A 133 -7.29 25.06 2.44
N GLU A 134 -7.59 26.31 2.80
CA GLU A 134 -7.36 26.82 4.16
C GLU A 134 -8.14 26.02 5.23
N GLU A 135 -9.26 25.44 4.82
CA GLU A 135 -10.14 24.59 5.61
C GLU A 135 -9.62 23.16 5.81
N THR A 136 -8.52 22.80 5.13
CA THR A 136 -7.85 21.49 5.20
C THR A 136 -7.01 21.40 6.47
N LYS A 137 -7.67 21.44 7.62
CA LYS A 137 -7.06 21.26 8.93
C LYS A 137 -7.60 19.98 9.57
N ASP A 138 -6.81 19.41 10.48
CA ASP A 138 -7.19 18.25 11.28
C ASP A 138 -7.59 17.03 10.44
N VAL A 139 -6.87 16.75 9.35
CA VAL A 139 -7.13 15.57 8.52
C VAL A 139 -6.79 14.31 9.30
N VAL A 140 -7.78 13.44 9.49
CA VAL A 140 -7.63 12.14 10.14
C VAL A 140 -7.90 11.05 9.12
N TRP A 141 -6.94 10.13 8.96
CA TRP A 141 -7.12 8.96 8.10
C TRP A 141 -7.81 7.84 8.87
N LYS A 142 -9.08 7.58 8.55
CA LYS A 142 -9.89 6.51 9.13
C LYS A 142 -9.56 5.17 8.46
N LEU A 143 -9.63 4.11 9.24
CA LEU A 143 -9.51 2.74 8.76
C LEU A 143 -10.91 2.12 8.66
N ALA A 144 -11.29 1.71 7.45
CA ALA A 144 -12.44 0.87 7.16
C ALA A 144 -12.00 -0.21 6.15
N ALA A 145 -12.92 -0.73 5.32
CA ALA A 145 -12.55 -1.62 4.21
C ALA A 145 -11.51 -0.98 3.27
N VAL A 146 -11.62 0.32 3.04
CA VAL A 146 -10.56 1.16 2.48
C VAL A 146 -10.28 2.34 3.43
N ARG A 147 -9.05 2.84 3.44
CA ARG A 147 -8.70 4.06 4.17
C ARG A 147 -9.28 5.27 3.48
N TYR A 148 -9.80 6.21 4.27
CA TYR A 148 -10.31 7.48 3.77
C TYR A 148 -10.01 8.61 4.77
N PRO A 149 -9.86 9.85 4.28
CA PRO A 149 -9.64 11.02 5.14
C PRO A 149 -10.98 11.61 5.64
N THR A 150 -10.96 12.18 6.84
CA THR A 150 -12.04 12.99 7.42
C THR A 150 -11.47 14.29 7.98
N ARG A 151 -12.29 15.33 8.18
CA ARG A 151 -11.88 16.49 8.99
C ARG A 151 -12.31 16.28 10.44
N GLY A 152 -11.33 16.26 11.33
CA GLY A 152 -11.51 16.01 12.75
C GLY A 152 -11.67 14.54 13.11
N GLN A 153 -11.50 14.25 14.41
CA GLN A 153 -11.47 12.89 14.95
C GLN A 153 -12.87 12.26 15.09
N VAL A 154 -13.93 13.06 15.19
CA VAL A 154 -15.30 12.57 15.47
C VAL A 154 -16.08 12.28 14.19
N SER A 155 -15.87 13.07 13.13
CA SER A 155 -16.57 12.91 11.86
C SER A 155 -16.21 11.58 11.19
N ASN A 156 -17.20 10.96 10.55
CA ASN A 156 -17.02 9.83 9.64
C ASN A 156 -17.27 10.20 8.18
N GLN A 157 -17.56 11.48 7.88
CA GLN A 157 -17.78 11.95 6.51
C GLN A 157 -16.45 11.98 5.75
N PRO A 158 -16.33 11.26 4.61
CA PRO A 158 -15.12 11.30 3.80
C PRO A 158 -14.95 12.68 3.15
N GLU A 159 -13.87 13.37 3.51
CA GLU A 159 -13.59 14.71 2.99
C GLU A 159 -12.09 15.03 3.03
N PHE A 160 -11.59 15.60 1.94
CA PHE A 160 -10.22 16.11 1.82
C PHE A 160 -10.24 17.29 0.84
N LEU A 161 -10.12 18.50 1.39
CA LEU A 161 -10.32 19.71 0.61
C LEU A 161 -9.01 20.09 -0.09
N LEU A 162 -9.14 20.44 -1.37
CA LEU A 162 -8.03 20.91 -2.20
C LEU A 162 -8.46 22.23 -2.82
N ALA A 163 -7.56 23.21 -2.81
CA ALA A 163 -7.72 24.42 -3.59
C ALA A 163 -7.12 24.19 -4.99
N LEU A 164 -7.87 24.59 -6.01
CA LEU A 164 -7.48 24.44 -7.42
C LEU A 164 -7.44 25.82 -8.07
N GLU A 165 -6.25 26.23 -8.49
CA GLU A 165 -6.05 27.47 -9.25
C GLU A 165 -5.79 27.11 -10.71
N ARG A 166 -6.62 27.58 -11.64
CA ARG A 166 -6.41 27.30 -13.07
C ARG A 166 -5.10 27.91 -13.53
N LEU A 167 -4.26 27.12 -14.21
CA LEU A 167 -3.02 27.61 -14.80
C LEU A 167 -3.35 28.62 -15.90
N LYS A 168 -2.70 29.79 -15.85
CA LYS A 168 -2.75 30.78 -16.93
C LYS A 168 -1.86 30.24 -18.05
N VAL A 169 -2.47 29.65 -19.07
CA VAL A 169 -1.81 29.25 -20.32
C VAL A 169 -1.61 30.48 -21.17
#